data_AF-A0A5C8LV37-F1
#
_entry.id   AF-A0A5C8LV37-F1
#
_cell.length_a   1.000
_cell.length_b   1.000
_cell.length_c   1.000
_cell.angle_alpha   90.00
_cell.angle_beta   90.00
_cell.angle_gamma   90.00
#
_symmetry.space_group_name_H-M   'P 1'
#
loop_
_entity.id
_entity.type
_entity.pdbx_description
1 polymer ?
#
loop_
_entity_poly.entity_id
_entity_poly.type
_entity_poly.pdbx_seq_one_letter_code
_entity_poly.pdbx_strand_id
1 'polypeptide(L)'
;MSGFRSFSEFYPYYLSEHKDPVCRRLHYIGSTLVLAILATLVVTGLWSYWWLMLVAGYGFAWVGHFKFEHNKPATFKYPFYSLAADWVMYKDFLTGQLEPKLQKLP
;
A
#
# COMPACT_ATOMS: atom_id res chain seq x y z
N MET A 1 1.14 -22.06 11.20
CA MET A 1 1.77 -21.68 9.91
C MET A 1 2.92 -20.74 10.23
N SER A 2 4.15 -21.06 9.84
CA SER A 2 5.29 -20.16 10.00
C SER A 2 5.03 -18.88 9.19
N GLY A 3 5.24 -17.70 9.78
CA GLY A 3 5.18 -16.44 9.04
C GLY A 3 6.27 -16.37 7.96
N PHE A 4 6.17 -15.36 7.09
CA PHE A 4 7.19 -15.07 6.08
C PHE A 4 8.55 -14.84 6.74
N ARG A 5 9.60 -15.43 6.18
CA ARG A 5 10.98 -15.34 6.71
C ARG A 5 11.75 -14.14 6.14
N SER A 6 11.25 -13.54 5.06
CA SER A 6 11.83 -12.35 4.45
C SER A 6 10.77 -11.50 3.75
N PHE A 7 11.11 -10.24 3.48
CA PHE A 7 10.28 -9.37 2.65
C PHE A 7 10.13 -9.89 1.21
N SER A 8 11.17 -10.53 0.65
CA SER A 8 11.11 -11.11 -0.70
C SER A 8 10.13 -12.28 -0.80
N GLU A 9 9.90 -13.01 0.28
CA GLU A 9 8.87 -14.05 0.37
C GLU A 9 7.47 -13.43 0.55
N PHE A 10 7.38 -12.35 1.32
CA PHE A 10 6.13 -11.64 1.58
C PHE A 10 5.59 -10.88 0.36
N TYR A 11 6.46 -10.24 -0.42
CA TYR A 11 6.03 -9.30 -1.44
C TYR A 11 5.17 -9.93 -2.56
N PRO A 12 5.47 -11.14 -3.09
CA PRO A 12 4.57 -11.83 -4.01
C PRO A 12 3.20 -12.14 -3.39
N TYR A 13 3.15 -12.54 -2.13
CA TYR A 13 1.88 -12.72 -1.41
C TYR A 13 1.11 -11.39 -1.32
N TYR A 14 1.79 -10.30 -0.95
CA TYR A 14 1.18 -8.98 -0.90
C TYR A 14 0.60 -8.57 -2.27
N LEU A 15 1.34 -8.74 -3.37
CA LEU A 15 0.83 -8.43 -4.71
C LEU A 15 -0.38 -9.32 -5.09
N SER A 16 -0.41 -10.58 -4.63
CA SER A 16 -1.54 -11.49 -4.85
C SER A 16 -2.82 -11.06 -4.12
N GLU A 17 -2.70 -10.22 -3.09
CA GLU A 17 -3.83 -9.61 -2.37
C GLU A 17 -4.32 -8.30 -3.02
N HIS A 18 -3.67 -7.87 -4.11
CA HIS A 18 -3.97 -6.63 -4.85
C HIS A 18 -4.06 -6.91 -6.37
N LYS A 19 -4.82 -7.93 -6.77
CA LYS A 19 -4.96 -8.34 -8.18
C LYS A 19 -5.84 -7.39 -8.99
N ASP A 20 -6.82 -6.76 -8.35
CA ASP A 20 -7.70 -5.78 -8.97
C ASP A 20 -6.95 -4.45 -9.21
N PRO A 21 -6.97 -3.92 -10.46
CA PRO A 21 -6.28 -2.67 -10.78
C PRO A 21 -6.87 -1.45 -10.06
N VAL A 22 -8.16 -1.45 -9.73
CA VAL A 22 -8.81 -0.38 -8.96
C VAL A 22 -8.34 -0.39 -7.51
N CYS A 23 -8.20 -1.58 -6.90
CA CYS A 23 -7.60 -1.71 -5.57
C CYS A 23 -6.20 -1.06 -5.53
N ARG A 24 -5.32 -1.45 -6.47
CA ARG A 24 -3.98 -0.86 -6.59
C ARG A 24 -4.01 0.66 -6.78
N ARG A 25 -4.88 1.18 -7.65
CA ARG A 25 -5.03 2.62 -7.88
C ARG A 25 -5.44 3.37 -6.61
N LEU A 26 -6.32 2.80 -5.79
CA LEU A 26 -6.71 3.41 -4.52
C LEU A 26 -5.52 3.49 -3.55
N HIS A 27 -4.67 2.46 -3.50
CA HIS A 27 -3.42 2.55 -2.73
C HIS A 27 -2.51 3.68 -3.25
N TYR A 28 -2.39 3.84 -4.58
CA TYR A 28 -1.56 4.91 -5.15
C TYR A 28 -2.09 6.30 -4.83
N ILE A 29 -3.41 6.48 -4.87
CA ILE A 29 -4.07 7.73 -4.46
C ILE A 29 -3.78 8.00 -2.98
N GLY A 30 -3.99 7.01 -2.11
CA GLY A 30 -3.70 7.11 -0.68
C GLY A 30 -2.23 7.49 -0.41
N SER A 31 -1.28 6.78 -1.01
CA SER A 31 0.16 7.05 -0.86
C SER A 31 0.56 8.44 -1.38
N THR A 32 -0.03 8.90 -2.49
CA THR A 32 0.22 10.25 -3.01
C THR A 32 -0.30 11.31 -2.06
N LEU A 33 -1.50 11.12 -1.50
CA LEU A 33 -2.08 12.03 -0.50
C LEU A 33 -1.25 12.06 0.78
N VAL A 34 -0.72 10.91 1.24
CA VAL A 34 0.21 10.86 2.38
C VAL A 34 1.42 11.76 2.14
N LEU A 35 2.04 11.70 0.96
CA LEU A 35 3.18 12.56 0.62
C LEU A 35 2.79 14.04 0.52
N ALA A 36 1.65 14.36 -0.08
CA ALA A 36 1.15 15.73 -0.21
C ALA A 36 0.82 16.35 1.16
N ILE A 37 0.20 15.57 2.05
CA ILE A 37 -0.07 15.96 3.44
C ILE A 37 1.27 16.18 4.15
N LEU A 38 2.19 15.22 4.11
CA LEU A 38 3.51 15.34 4.76
C LEU A 38 4.24 16.61 4.32
N ALA A 39 4.30 16.87 3.01
CA ALA A 39 4.92 18.09 2.48
C ALA A 39 4.24 19.36 3.03
N THR A 40 2.91 19.37 3.12
CA THR A 40 2.15 20.48 3.70
C THR A 40 2.48 20.68 5.18
N LEU A 41 2.57 19.59 5.97
CA LEU A 41 2.92 19.66 7.39
C LEU A 41 4.32 20.19 7.62
N VAL A 42 5.29 19.76 6.79
CA VAL A 42 6.67 20.25 6.83
C VAL A 42 6.74 21.75 6.52
N VAL A 43 6.02 22.22 5.49
CA VAL A 43 6.04 23.64 5.07
C VAL A 43 5.32 24.56 6.05
N THR A 44 4.19 24.12 6.61
CA THR A 44 3.33 24.95 7.47
C THR A 44 3.60 24.80 8.96
N GLY A 45 4.29 23.73 9.39
CA GLY A 45 4.51 23.39 10.79
C GLY A 45 3.26 22.90 11.53
N LEU A 46 2.15 22.64 10.82
CA LEU A 46 0.87 22.24 11.41
C LEU A 46 0.81 20.76 11.82
N TRP A 47 1.81 20.30 12.58
CA TRP A 47 2.00 18.89 12.93
C TRP A 47 0.81 18.24 13.66
N SER A 48 -0.11 19.02 14.25
CA SER A 48 -1.35 18.51 14.85
C SER A 48 -2.26 17.75 13.86
N TYR A 49 -2.09 17.94 12.55
CA TYR A 49 -2.87 17.26 11.50
C TYR A 49 -2.20 15.99 10.95
N TRP A 50 -1.14 15.47 11.60
CA TRP A 50 -0.41 14.27 11.15
C TRP A 50 -1.31 13.04 10.91
N TRP A 51 -2.40 12.91 11.68
CA TRP A 51 -3.35 11.80 11.58
C TRP A 51 -4.07 11.74 10.23
N LEU A 52 -4.14 12.85 9.48
CA LEU A 52 -4.69 12.87 8.12
C LEU A 52 -3.93 11.93 7.18
N MET A 53 -2.62 11.72 7.41
CA MET A 53 -1.85 10.73 6.64
C MET A 53 -2.36 9.31 6.87
N LEU A 54 -2.69 8.96 8.12
CA LEU A 54 -3.25 7.63 8.43
C LEU A 54 -4.61 7.45 7.77
N VAL A 55 -5.47 8.47 7.83
CA VAL A 55 -6.79 8.43 7.21
C VAL A 55 -6.69 8.32 5.68
N ALA A 56 -5.80 9.09 5.06
CA ALA A 56 -5.59 9.03 3.61
C ALA A 56 -4.99 7.70 3.16
N GLY A 57 -3.95 7.21 3.83
CA GLY A 57 -3.32 5.93 3.49
C GLY A 57 -4.28 4.76 3.68
N TYR A 58 -4.77 4.55 4.90
CA TYR A 58 -5.61 3.40 5.22
C TYR A 58 -7.03 3.51 4.67
N GLY A 59 -7.61 4.70 4.63
CA GLY A 59 -8.98 4.88 4.14
C GLY A 59 -9.13 4.43 2.69
N PHE A 60 -8.25 4.89 1.80
CA PHE A 60 -8.27 4.47 0.40
C PHE A 60 -7.89 2.99 0.22
N ALA A 61 -6.85 2.53 0.93
CA ALA A 61 -6.43 1.13 0.88
C ALA A 61 -7.54 0.17 1.29
N TRP A 62 -8.24 0.44 2.39
CA TRP A 62 -9.33 -0.39 2.89
C TRP A 62 -10.53 -0.40 1.95
N VAL A 63 -10.84 0.72 1.29
CA VAL A 63 -11.87 0.72 0.23
C VAL A 63 -11.46 -0.24 -0.90
N GLY A 64 -10.19 -0.22 -1.31
CA GLY A 64 -9.64 -1.17 -2.28
C GLY A 64 -9.87 -2.62 -1.87
N HIS A 65 -9.38 -2.98 -0.69
CA HIS A 65 -9.48 -4.34 -0.17
C HIS A 65 -10.92 -4.81 0.03
N PHE A 66 -11.77 -4.02 0.66
CA PHE A 66 -13.10 -4.48 1.04
C PHE A 66 -14.12 -4.39 -0.10
N LYS A 67 -13.96 -3.50 -1.07
CA LYS A 67 -14.92 -3.33 -2.18
C LYS A 67 -14.50 -4.03 -3.48
N PHE A 68 -13.20 -4.17 -3.74
CA PHE A 68 -12.70 -4.70 -5.01
C PHE A 68 -12.09 -6.09 -4.81
N GLU A 69 -11.16 -6.24 -3.86
CA GLU A 69 -10.51 -7.55 -3.62
C GLU A 69 -11.37 -8.50 -2.79
N HIS A 70 -12.30 -7.97 -1.99
CA HIS A 70 -13.10 -8.72 -1.03
C HIS A 70 -12.24 -9.53 -0.02
N ASN A 71 -11.05 -9.02 0.32
CA ASN A 71 -10.13 -9.64 1.28
C ASN A 71 -9.88 -8.73 2.49
N LYS A 72 -9.16 -9.26 3.48
CA LYS A 72 -8.73 -8.50 4.65
C LYS A 72 -7.28 -8.03 4.41
N PRO A 73 -6.97 -6.74 4.64
CA PRO A 73 -5.61 -6.23 4.49
C PRO A 73 -4.56 -7.06 5.24
N ALA A 74 -3.48 -7.41 4.55
CA ALA A 74 -2.35 -8.13 5.13
C ALA A 74 -1.73 -7.38 6.33
N THR A 75 -1.91 -6.06 6.40
CA THR A 75 -1.45 -5.18 7.49
C THR A 75 -1.90 -5.67 8.86
N PHE A 76 -3.07 -6.32 8.98
CA PHE A 76 -3.53 -6.86 10.26
C PHE A 76 -2.66 -8.00 10.80
N LYS A 77 -1.92 -8.69 9.93
CA LYS A 77 -1.04 -9.80 10.29
C LYS A 77 0.44 -9.44 10.17
N TYR A 78 0.79 -8.61 9.19
CA TYR A 78 2.17 -8.22 8.88
C TYR A 78 2.27 -6.69 8.68
N PRO A 79 2.12 -5.88 9.75
CA PRO A 79 1.93 -4.43 9.63
C PRO A 79 3.13 -3.72 8.97
N PHE A 80 4.35 -4.02 9.42
CA PHE A 80 5.57 -3.39 8.88
C PHE A 80 5.88 -3.82 7.45
N TYR A 81 5.67 -5.11 7.14
CA TYR A 81 5.87 -5.61 5.78
C TYR A 81 4.82 -5.06 4.82
N SER A 82 3.57 -4.93 5.25
CA SER A 82 2.51 -4.35 4.42
C SER A 82 2.77 -2.86 4.15
N LEU A 83 3.18 -2.09 5.17
CA LEU A 83 3.56 -0.69 4.98
C LEU A 83 4.74 -0.56 4.01
N ALA A 84 5.78 -1.37 4.15
CA ALA A 84 6.91 -1.37 3.22
C ALA A 84 6.46 -1.77 1.80
N ALA A 85 5.58 -2.76 1.69
CA ALA A 85 5.08 -3.25 0.41
C ALA A 85 4.18 -2.22 -0.31
N ASP A 86 3.41 -1.40 0.40
CA ASP A 86 2.66 -0.28 -0.20
C ASP A 86 3.60 0.65 -0.98
N TRP A 87 4.74 1.01 -0.37
CA TRP A 87 5.74 1.88 -1.02
C TRP A 87 6.50 1.17 -2.14
N VAL A 88 6.82 -0.12 -1.98
CA VAL A 88 7.49 -0.89 -3.05
C VAL A 88 6.55 -1.07 -4.24
N MET A 89 5.27 -1.36 -4.02
CA MET A 89 4.25 -1.46 -5.07
C MET A 89 4.05 -0.12 -5.76
N TYR A 90 4.00 0.99 -5.01
CA TYR A 90 3.89 2.32 -5.59
C TYR A 90 5.13 2.68 -6.43
N LYS A 91 6.34 2.37 -5.95
CA LYS A 91 7.58 2.53 -6.73
C LYS A 91 7.58 1.67 -7.99
N ASP A 92 7.18 0.40 -7.88
CA ASP A 92 7.11 -0.52 -9.01
C ASP A 92 6.13 -0.04 -10.09
N PHE A 93 5.00 0.56 -9.67
CA PHE A 93 4.08 1.23 -10.57
C PHE A 93 4.73 2.40 -11.30
N LEU A 94 5.35 3.33 -10.56
CA LEU A 94 6.00 4.52 -11.14
C LEU A 94 7.18 4.18 -12.06
N THR A 95 7.87 3.08 -11.79
CA THR A 95 9.06 2.63 -12.56
C THR A 95 8.72 1.63 -13.67
N GLY A 96 7.45 1.27 -13.85
CA GLY A 96 7.01 0.28 -14.84
C GLY A 96 7.41 -1.17 -14.52
N GLN A 97 7.90 -1.44 -13.31
CA GLN A 97 8.35 -2.76 -12.86
C GLN A 97 7.21 -3.63 -12.30
N LEU A 98 6.00 -3.07 -12.13
CA LEU A 98 4.87 -3.78 -11.55
C LEU A 98 4.33 -4.88 -12.45
N GLU A 99 4.07 -4.58 -13.73
CA GLU A 99 3.42 -5.54 -14.65
C GLU A 99 4.23 -6.85 -14.80
N PRO A 100 5.57 -6.82 -15.00
CA PRO A 100 6.37 -8.04 -15.05
C PRO A 100 6.34 -8.86 -13.74
N LYS A 101 6.09 -8.22 -12.59
CA LYS A 101 5.99 -8.89 -11.30
C LYS A 101 4.61 -9.53 -11.09
N LEU A 102 3.55 -8.85 -11.52
CA LEU A 102 2.18 -9.39 -11.49
C LEU A 102 2.06 -10.63 -12.39
N GLN A 103 2.68 -10.64 -13.57
CA GLN A 103 2.68 -11.78 -14.49
C GLN A 103 3.40 -13.03 -13.96
N LYS A 104 4.27 -12.86 -12.96
CA LYS A 104 5.00 -13.96 -12.32
C LYS A 104 4.27 -14.53 -11.10
N LEU A 105 3.12 -13.95 -10.73
CA LEU A 105 2.31 -14.49 -9.65
C LEU A 105 1.69 -15.83 -10.10
N PRO A 106 1.61 -16.82 -9.20
CA PRO A 106 0.96 -18.09 -9.48
C PRO A 106 -0.56 -17.95 -9.67
#